data_AF-A0A8J6R711-F1
#
_entry.id   AF-A0A8J6R711-F1
#
_cell.length_a   1.000
_cell.length_b   1.000
_cell.length_c   1.000
_cell.angle_alpha   90.00
_cell.angle_beta   90.00
_cell.angle_gamma   90.00
#
_symmetry.space_group_name_H-M   'P 1'
#
loop_
_entity.id
_entity.type
_entity.pdbx_description
1 polymer ?
#
loop_
_entity_poly.entity_id
_entity_poly.type
_entity_poly.pdbx_seq_one_letter_code
_entity_poly.pdbx_strand_id
1 'polypeptide(L)'
;MLSIALVLGLFLAVTRVHKRKFMTLVSPDATINWLRVLQGFIVWLGLRGVSFFVWYLISPSLFSLTFNLSEWLPFAFVALIFVPIMSLAVNIFILGYLLQGSGLLIRHPLLLPIVWGFVVGGLGSIGNSPEYWIRGVFYVVFLAWLVIKDNRLELALGLQTAEQLYSLIFISSPNPAIEGPTVFNIFDSADLFLPALATIALRAGLFYFIFFGRRKNLSTSIPD
;
A
#
# COMPACT_ATOMS: atom_id res chain seq x y z
N MET A 1 -8.01 11.04 -14.83
CA MET A 1 -7.31 11.25 -16.13
C MET A 1 -5.82 10.88 -16.06
N LEU A 2 -5.08 11.29 -15.02
CA LEU A 2 -3.65 10.96 -14.86
C LEU A 2 -3.34 9.45 -14.83
N SER A 3 -4.13 8.66 -14.09
CA SER A 3 -3.92 7.21 -13.96
C SER A 3 -4.06 6.45 -15.29
N ILE A 4 -4.94 6.90 -16.18
CA ILE A 4 -5.15 6.28 -17.49
C ILE A 4 -3.95 6.57 -18.40
N ALA A 5 -3.50 7.83 -18.44
CA ALA A 5 -2.31 8.21 -19.20
C ALA A 5 -1.07 7.47 -18.71
N LEU A 6 -0.91 7.31 -17.39
CA LEU A 6 0.18 6.54 -16.79
C LEU A 6 0.16 5.08 -17.25
N VAL A 7 -0.99 4.41 -17.16
CA VAL A 7 -1.12 3.00 -17.56
C VAL A 7 -0.89 2.83 -19.06
N LEU A 8 -1.41 3.73 -19.91
CA LEU A 8 -1.19 3.69 -21.35
C LEU A 8 0.28 3.91 -21.71
N GLY A 9 0.93 4.91 -21.11
CA GLY A 9 2.36 5.15 -21.30
C GLY A 9 3.20 3.95 -20.87
N LEU A 10 2.87 3.36 -19.73
CA LEU A 10 3.52 2.17 -19.21
C LEU A 10 3.30 0.96 -20.12
N PHE A 11 2.08 0.77 -20.61
CA PHE A 11 1.75 -0.29 -21.56
C PHE A 11 2.60 -0.17 -22.83
N LEU A 12 2.69 1.03 -23.41
CA LEU A 12 3.51 1.29 -24.58
C LEU A 12 5.01 1.06 -24.31
N ALA A 13 5.53 1.58 -23.20
CA ALA A 13 6.92 1.39 -22.81
C ALA A 13 7.28 -0.10 -22.67
N VAL A 14 6.46 -0.85 -21.92
CA VAL A 14 6.72 -2.26 -21.62
C VAL A 14 6.58 -3.15 -22.86
N THR A 15 5.55 -2.92 -23.68
CA THR A 15 5.28 -3.75 -24.86
C THR A 15 6.11 -3.38 -26.08
N ARG A 16 6.41 -2.10 -26.28
CA ARG A 16 7.10 -1.61 -27.50
C ARG A 16 8.60 -1.38 -27.30
N VAL A 17 8.99 -0.75 -26.18
CA VAL A 17 10.39 -0.46 -25.91
C VAL A 17 11.08 -1.69 -25.31
N HIS A 18 10.50 -2.25 -24.25
CA HIS A 18 11.08 -3.40 -23.54
C HIS A 18 10.70 -4.76 -24.13
N LYS A 19 9.77 -4.78 -25.10
CA LYS A 19 9.33 -5.98 -25.85
C LYS A 19 8.93 -7.16 -24.96
N ARG A 20 8.28 -6.88 -23.82
CA ARG A 20 7.79 -7.88 -22.86
C ARG A 20 6.28 -7.74 -22.64
N LYS A 21 5.64 -8.81 -22.15
CA LYS A 21 4.20 -8.78 -21.82
C LYS A 21 3.95 -7.81 -20.67
N PHE A 22 2.94 -6.96 -20.77
CA PHE A 22 2.61 -5.96 -19.73
C PHE A 22 2.42 -6.60 -18.35
N MET A 23 1.76 -7.76 -18.29
CA MET A 23 1.47 -8.46 -17.04
C MET A 23 2.71 -8.98 -16.30
N THR A 24 3.91 -8.96 -16.91
CA THR A 24 5.17 -9.23 -16.21
C THR A 24 5.48 -8.20 -15.11
N LEU A 25 4.84 -7.03 -15.15
CA LEU A 25 4.93 -6.05 -14.08
C LEU A 25 4.19 -6.46 -12.81
N VAL A 26 3.20 -7.36 -12.93
CA VAL A 26 2.40 -7.82 -11.79
C VAL A 26 2.94 -9.14 -11.25
N SER A 27 3.33 -10.06 -12.13
CA SER A 27 3.81 -11.38 -11.75
C SER A 27 4.77 -11.97 -12.77
N PRO A 28 5.67 -12.90 -12.37
CA PRO A 28 6.64 -13.52 -13.26
C PRO A 28 5.98 -14.35 -14.38
N ASP A 29 4.85 -14.98 -14.09
CA ASP A 29 4.07 -15.80 -15.04
C ASP A 29 3.11 -14.98 -15.92
N ALA A 30 3.10 -13.65 -15.76
CA ALA A 30 2.25 -12.73 -16.52
C ALA A 30 0.74 -13.00 -16.37
N THR A 31 0.30 -13.45 -15.18
CA THR A 31 -1.11 -13.62 -14.81
C THR A 31 -1.43 -12.89 -13.49
N ILE A 32 -2.71 -12.56 -13.26
CA ILE A 32 -3.13 -11.94 -12.00
C ILE A 32 -3.84 -12.97 -11.15
N ASN A 33 -3.33 -13.20 -9.93
CA ASN A 33 -4.06 -13.96 -8.93
C ASN A 33 -4.96 -13.02 -8.10
N TRP A 34 -6.23 -12.90 -8.50
CA TRP A 34 -7.21 -12.06 -7.81
C TRP A 34 -7.49 -12.47 -6.35
N LEU A 35 -7.37 -13.77 -6.04
CA LEU A 35 -7.48 -14.23 -4.66
C LEU A 35 -6.36 -13.66 -3.79
N ARG A 36 -5.13 -13.56 -4.32
CA ARG A 36 -4.03 -12.90 -3.60
C ARG A 36 -4.27 -11.41 -3.40
N VAL A 37 -4.81 -10.71 -4.41
CA VAL A 37 -5.19 -9.30 -4.26
C VAL A 37 -6.21 -9.16 -3.14
N LEU A 38 -7.25 -10.00 -3.13
CA LEU A 38 -8.28 -9.99 -2.11
C LEU A 38 -7.72 -10.33 -0.71
N GLN A 39 -6.79 -11.29 -0.62
CA GLN A 39 -6.12 -11.62 0.63
C GLN A 39 -5.34 -10.43 1.20
N GLY A 40 -4.54 -9.75 0.37
CA GLY A 40 -3.83 -8.54 0.77
C GLY A 40 -4.78 -7.45 1.25
N PHE A 41 -5.89 -7.26 0.54
CA PHE A 41 -6.93 -6.30 0.90
C PHE A 41 -7.58 -6.60 2.25
N ILE A 42 -8.13 -7.81 2.42
CA ILE A 42 -8.90 -8.19 3.62
C ILE A 42 -7.99 -8.19 4.86
N VAL A 43 -6.80 -8.79 4.77
CA VAL A 43 -5.89 -8.86 5.92
C VAL A 43 -5.47 -7.47 6.36
N TRP A 44 -5.10 -6.60 5.42
CA TRP A 44 -4.70 -5.24 5.78
C TRP A 44 -5.85 -4.41 6.33
N LEU A 45 -7.03 -4.48 5.70
CA LEU A 45 -8.23 -3.79 6.17
C LEU A 45 -8.61 -4.24 7.59
N GLY A 46 -8.55 -5.54 7.87
CA GLY A 46 -8.79 -6.10 9.19
C GLY A 46 -7.78 -5.59 10.24
N LEU A 47 -6.49 -5.63 9.92
CA LEU A 47 -5.44 -5.10 10.81
C LEU A 47 -5.61 -3.59 11.06
N ARG A 48 -6.02 -2.83 10.04
CA ARG A 48 -6.34 -1.40 10.15
C ARG A 48 -7.53 -1.16 11.07
N GLY A 49 -8.63 -1.90 10.88
CA GLY A 49 -9.83 -1.84 11.71
C GLY A 49 -9.53 -2.17 13.16
N VAL A 50 -8.83 -3.27 13.45
CA VAL A 50 -8.42 -3.65 14.81
C VAL A 50 -7.57 -2.56 15.45
N SER A 51 -6.59 -2.02 14.72
CA SER A 51 -5.75 -0.94 15.24
C SER A 51 -6.57 0.29 15.60
N PHE A 52 -7.51 0.69 14.75
CA PHE A 52 -8.43 1.79 15.04
C PHE A 52 -9.26 1.52 16.30
N PHE A 53 -9.89 0.34 16.42
CA PHE A 53 -10.69 0.01 17.60
C PHE A 53 -9.87 0.07 18.89
N VAL A 54 -8.64 -0.44 18.89
CA VAL A 54 -7.73 -0.33 20.03
C VAL A 54 -7.46 1.12 20.38
N TRP A 55 -7.14 1.97 19.40
CA TRP A 55 -6.90 3.40 19.62
C TRP A 55 -8.14 4.14 20.12
N TYR A 56 -9.30 3.83 19.58
CA TYR A 56 -10.57 4.43 19.98
C TYR A 56 -10.92 4.09 21.44
N LEU A 57 -10.59 2.88 21.90
CA LEU A 57 -10.79 2.48 23.30
C LEU A 57 -9.80 3.13 24.27
N ILE A 58 -8.54 3.32 23.86
CA ILE A 58 -7.49 3.90 24.72
C ILE A 58 -7.66 5.42 24.82
N SER A 59 -7.92 6.08 23.70
CA SER A 59 -7.97 7.54 23.60
C SER A 59 -9.11 7.99 22.68
N PRO A 60 -10.38 7.84 23.12
CA PRO A 60 -11.54 8.20 22.30
C PRO A 60 -11.56 9.69 21.92
N SER A 61 -10.97 10.55 22.74
CA SER A 61 -10.87 11.99 22.49
C SER A 61 -10.04 12.37 21.26
N LEU A 62 -9.23 11.44 20.72
CA LEU A 62 -8.50 11.63 19.47
C LEU A 62 -9.41 11.58 18.24
N PHE A 63 -10.62 11.03 18.38
CA PHE A 63 -11.53 10.75 17.29
C PHE A 63 -12.78 11.61 17.39
N SER A 64 -13.10 12.30 16.31
CA SER A 64 -14.39 12.97 16.13
C SER A 64 -15.24 12.17 15.17
N LEU A 65 -16.46 11.81 15.56
CA LEU A 65 -17.44 11.20 14.66
C LEU A 65 -18.02 12.28 13.76
N THR A 66 -17.73 12.19 12.45
CA THR A 66 -18.16 13.16 11.43
C THR A 66 -19.09 12.53 10.39
N PHE A 67 -19.66 11.38 10.71
CA PHE A 67 -20.43 10.58 9.77
C PHE A 67 -21.73 11.27 9.36
N ASN A 68 -21.83 11.64 8.08
CA ASN A 68 -23.05 12.08 7.43
C ASN A 68 -23.39 11.10 6.29
N LEU A 69 -24.45 10.29 6.46
CA LEU A 69 -24.81 9.25 5.50
C LEU A 69 -25.13 9.79 4.10
N SER A 70 -25.77 10.97 4.00
CA SER A 70 -26.19 11.52 2.70
C SER A 70 -25.00 11.98 1.85
N GLU A 71 -23.92 12.43 2.48
CA GLU A 71 -22.67 12.81 1.82
C GLU A 71 -21.73 11.62 1.65
N TRP A 72 -21.63 10.78 2.69
CA TRP A 72 -20.71 9.65 2.75
C TRP A 72 -21.06 8.56 1.75
N LEU A 73 -22.34 8.19 1.61
CA LEU A 73 -22.74 7.06 0.76
C LEU A 73 -22.42 7.26 -0.74
N PRO A 74 -22.80 8.39 -1.39
CA PRO A 74 -22.43 8.62 -2.78
C PRO A 74 -20.92 8.75 -2.96
N PHE A 75 -20.22 9.38 -2.01
CA PHE A 75 -18.76 9.50 -2.05
C PHE A 75 -18.07 8.14 -1.92
N ALA A 76 -18.50 7.30 -0.99
CA ALA A 76 -17.97 5.96 -0.80
C ALA A 76 -18.18 5.09 -2.04
N PHE A 77 -19.32 5.21 -2.70
CA PHE A 77 -19.58 4.50 -3.97
C PHE A 77 -18.57 4.90 -5.06
N VAL A 78 -18.30 6.20 -5.21
CA VAL A 78 -17.29 6.71 -6.15
C VAL A 78 -15.89 6.24 -5.75
N ALA A 79 -15.54 6.35 -4.47
CA ALA A 79 -14.24 5.93 -3.94
C ALA A 79 -13.97 4.44 -4.19
N LEU A 80 -14.96 3.58 -3.98
CA LEU A 80 -14.85 2.13 -4.20
C LEU A 80 -14.54 1.74 -5.64
N ILE A 81 -14.86 2.61 -6.62
CA ILE A 81 -14.56 2.36 -8.04
C ILE A 81 -13.22 3.00 -8.42
N PHE A 82 -13.03 4.29 -8.10
CA PHE A 82 -11.89 5.05 -8.59
C PHE A 82 -10.61 4.84 -7.80
N VAL A 83 -10.69 4.60 -6.49
CA VAL A 83 -9.50 4.38 -5.65
C VAL A 83 -8.75 3.11 -6.04
N PRO A 84 -9.40 1.94 -6.26
CA PRO A 84 -8.70 0.77 -6.76
C PRO A 84 -8.00 1.03 -8.09
N ILE A 85 -8.66 1.67 -9.06
CA ILE A 85 -8.08 1.97 -10.38
C ILE A 85 -6.86 2.88 -10.25
N MET A 86 -6.96 3.94 -9.44
CA MET A 86 -5.87 4.86 -9.19
C MET A 86 -4.70 4.17 -8.48
N SER A 87 -4.98 3.43 -7.42
CA SER A 87 -3.99 2.67 -6.64
C SER A 87 -3.26 1.66 -7.52
N LEU A 88 -3.98 0.89 -8.33
CA LEU A 88 -3.39 -0.06 -9.28
C LEU A 88 -2.42 0.63 -10.24
N ALA A 89 -2.83 1.73 -10.87
CA ALA A 89 -2.00 2.44 -11.84
C ALA A 89 -0.66 2.90 -11.22
N VAL A 90 -0.72 3.54 -10.06
CA VAL A 90 0.46 4.08 -9.37
C VAL A 90 1.37 2.94 -8.89
N ASN A 91 0.81 1.86 -8.33
CA ASN A 91 1.63 0.77 -7.80
C ASN A 91 2.23 -0.11 -8.89
N ILE A 92 1.54 -0.34 -10.01
CA ILE A 92 2.14 -1.03 -11.16
C ILE A 92 3.31 -0.20 -11.71
N PHE A 93 3.21 1.13 -11.68
CA PHE A 93 4.32 2.00 -12.09
C PHE A 93 5.49 1.97 -11.09
N ILE A 94 5.23 2.22 -9.80
CA ILE A 94 6.29 2.33 -8.78
C ILE A 94 6.86 0.96 -8.41
N LEU A 95 6.01 0.06 -7.92
CA LEU A 95 6.42 -1.24 -7.36
C LEU A 95 6.54 -2.34 -8.43
N GLY A 96 5.89 -2.16 -9.58
CA GLY A 96 6.07 -3.04 -10.74
C GLY A 96 7.24 -2.58 -11.60
N TYR A 97 7.05 -1.51 -12.36
CA TYR A 97 8.00 -1.09 -13.39
C TYR A 97 9.31 -0.51 -12.85
N LEU A 98 9.24 0.53 -12.00
CA LEU A 98 10.42 1.22 -11.53
C LEU A 98 11.25 0.36 -10.56
N LEU A 99 10.60 -0.37 -9.66
CA LEU A 99 11.26 -1.30 -8.74
C LEU A 99 11.96 -2.44 -9.49
N GLN A 100 11.30 -3.08 -10.46
CA GLN A 100 11.95 -4.12 -11.28
C GLN A 100 13.11 -3.56 -12.12
N GLY A 101 12.92 -2.39 -12.74
CA GLY A 101 13.95 -1.76 -13.58
C GLY A 101 15.20 -1.37 -12.78
N SER A 102 15.02 -0.84 -11.58
CA SER A 102 16.13 -0.50 -10.67
C SER A 102 16.82 -1.74 -10.07
N GLY A 103 16.13 -2.88 -9.99
CA GLY A 103 16.75 -4.18 -9.66
C GLY A 103 17.83 -4.63 -10.65
N LEU A 104 17.87 -4.05 -11.86
CA LEU A 104 18.96 -4.28 -12.83
C LEU A 104 20.26 -3.57 -12.42
N LEU A 105 20.16 -2.45 -11.71
CA LEU A 105 21.28 -1.63 -11.25
C LEU A 105 21.70 -2.00 -9.83
N ILE A 106 20.72 -2.14 -8.93
CA ILE A 106 20.92 -2.46 -7.52
C ILE A 106 20.61 -3.94 -7.31
N ARG A 107 21.66 -4.77 -7.34
CA ARG A 107 21.53 -6.23 -7.15
C ARG A 107 21.30 -6.65 -5.68
N HIS A 108 21.42 -5.72 -4.73
CA HIS A 108 21.27 -6.02 -3.32
C HIS A 108 19.78 -5.95 -2.90
N PRO A 109 19.14 -7.08 -2.53
CA PRO A 109 17.70 -7.17 -2.32
C PRO A 109 17.20 -6.35 -1.12
N LEU A 110 18.07 -6.00 -0.17
CA LEU A 110 17.71 -5.13 0.96
C LEU A 110 17.90 -3.63 0.67
N LEU A 111 18.81 -3.26 -0.25
CA LEU A 111 19.05 -1.85 -0.55
C LEU A 111 17.95 -1.28 -1.43
N LEU A 112 17.39 -2.12 -2.30
CA LEU A 112 16.37 -1.71 -3.25
C LEU A 112 15.08 -1.19 -2.57
N PRO A 113 14.47 -1.87 -1.58
CA PRO A 113 13.36 -1.31 -0.80
C PRO A 113 13.70 0.02 -0.12
N ILE A 114 14.89 0.13 0.46
CA ILE A 114 15.33 1.32 1.21
C ILE A 114 15.37 2.52 0.27
N VAL A 115 16.09 2.42 -0.85
CA VAL A 115 16.21 3.51 -1.84
C VAL A 115 14.83 3.96 -2.31
N TRP A 116 13.95 3.03 -2.67
CA TRP A 116 12.60 3.37 -3.10
C TRP A 116 11.74 3.96 -1.99
N GLY A 117 11.92 3.51 -0.75
CA GLY A 117 11.34 4.11 0.43
C GLY A 117 11.66 5.59 0.54
N PHE A 118 12.94 5.95 0.45
CA PHE A 118 13.38 7.35 0.50
C PHE A 118 12.88 8.17 -0.70
N VAL A 119 12.95 7.62 -1.91
CA VAL A 119 12.51 8.33 -3.13
C VAL A 119 11.01 8.58 -3.11
N VAL A 120 10.19 7.54 -2.97
CA VAL A 120 8.73 7.67 -3.07
C VAL A 120 8.13 8.22 -1.78
N GLY A 121 8.63 7.81 -0.62
CA GLY A 121 8.24 8.40 0.66
C GLY A 121 8.61 9.88 0.74
N GLY A 122 9.79 10.26 0.22
CA GLY A 122 10.22 11.65 0.03
C GLY A 122 9.27 12.46 -0.82
N LEU A 123 9.06 12.02 -2.07
CA LEU A 123 8.19 12.72 -3.02
C LEU A 123 6.74 12.82 -2.51
N GLY A 124 6.23 11.76 -1.88
CA GLY A 124 4.87 11.72 -1.33
C GLY A 124 4.65 12.54 -0.06
N SER A 125 5.72 13.09 0.53
CA SER A 125 5.67 13.86 1.79
C SER A 125 6.16 15.29 1.63
N ILE A 126 6.38 15.78 0.40
CA ILE A 126 6.74 17.18 0.17
C ILE A 126 5.65 18.08 0.78
N GLY A 127 6.08 19.04 1.59
CA GLY A 127 5.17 19.95 2.30
C GLY A 127 4.53 19.38 3.58
N ASN A 128 4.90 18.17 4.01
CA ASN A 128 4.43 17.56 5.26
C ASN A 128 5.52 17.57 6.34
N SER A 129 5.15 17.21 7.57
CA SER A 129 6.09 17.13 8.69
C SER A 129 7.12 16.00 8.52
N PRO A 130 8.31 16.11 9.15
CA PRO A 130 9.31 15.03 9.15
C PRO A 130 8.74 13.69 9.65
N GLU A 131 7.83 13.71 10.61
CA GLU A 131 7.14 12.54 11.16
C GLU A 131 6.28 11.84 10.11
N TYR A 132 5.55 12.61 9.30
CA TYR A 132 4.78 12.09 8.17
C TYR A 132 5.71 11.44 7.15
N TRP A 133 6.84 12.09 6.84
CA TRP A 133 7.84 11.57 5.92
C TRP A 133 8.43 10.24 6.41
N ILE A 134 8.84 10.13 7.67
CA ILE A 134 9.39 8.88 8.24
C ILE A 134 8.38 7.73 8.13
N ARG A 135 7.09 7.98 8.43
CA ARG A 135 6.03 6.98 8.27
C ARG A 135 5.86 6.56 6.81
N GLY A 136 5.87 7.53 5.89
CA GLY A 136 5.78 7.29 4.45
C GLY A 136 6.95 6.45 3.93
N VAL A 137 8.19 6.79 4.31
CA VAL A 137 9.39 6.02 3.98
C VAL A 137 9.26 4.59 4.51
N PHE A 138 8.97 4.41 5.80
CA PHE A 138 8.81 3.08 6.40
C PHE A 138 7.78 2.23 5.65
N TYR A 139 6.63 2.82 5.33
CA TYR A 139 5.54 2.14 4.65
C TYR A 139 5.92 1.70 3.24
N VAL A 140 6.56 2.58 2.45
CA VAL A 140 7.03 2.23 1.10
C VAL A 140 8.14 1.19 1.14
N VAL A 141 9.08 1.28 2.09
CA VAL A 141 10.11 0.23 2.30
C VAL A 141 9.43 -1.12 2.51
N PHE A 142 8.41 -1.17 3.36
CA PHE A 142 7.67 -2.39 3.63
C PHE A 142 6.96 -2.93 2.38
N LEU A 143 6.29 -2.08 1.59
CA LEU A 143 5.65 -2.49 0.34
C LEU A 143 6.65 -3.03 -0.69
N ALA A 144 7.77 -2.34 -0.88
CA ALA A 144 8.80 -2.78 -1.80
C ALA A 144 9.41 -4.12 -1.34
N TRP A 145 9.66 -4.27 -0.03
CA TRP A 145 10.10 -5.53 0.55
C TRP A 145 9.08 -6.66 0.35
N LEU A 146 7.80 -6.37 0.55
CA LEU A 146 6.71 -7.32 0.34
C LEU A 146 6.71 -7.84 -1.10
N VAL A 147 6.83 -6.95 -2.09
CA VAL A 147 6.85 -7.32 -3.52
C VAL A 147 8.08 -8.16 -3.87
N ILE A 148 9.25 -7.78 -3.37
CA ILE A 148 10.49 -8.54 -3.58
C ILE A 148 10.40 -9.92 -2.93
N LYS A 149 9.88 -9.99 -1.70
CA LYS A 149 9.76 -11.24 -0.95
C LYS A 149 8.73 -12.19 -1.58
N ASP A 150 7.62 -11.64 -2.03
CA ASP A 150 6.55 -12.40 -2.68
C ASP A 150 6.88 -12.77 -4.13
N ASN A 151 7.84 -12.06 -4.73
CA ASN A 151 8.15 -12.06 -6.16
C ASN A 151 6.91 -11.78 -7.03
N ARG A 152 5.93 -11.06 -6.47
CA ARG A 152 4.68 -10.68 -7.14
C ARG A 152 4.08 -9.42 -6.50
N LEU A 153 3.24 -8.74 -7.25
CA LEU A 153 2.66 -7.46 -6.84
C LEU A 153 1.31 -7.62 -6.12
N GLU A 154 0.60 -8.74 -6.25
CA GLU A 154 -0.82 -8.82 -5.90
C GLU A 154 -1.12 -8.54 -4.42
N LEU A 155 -0.31 -9.04 -3.48
CA LEU A 155 -0.52 -8.72 -2.06
C LEU A 155 -0.39 -7.22 -1.79
N ALA A 156 0.61 -6.57 -2.39
CA ALA A 156 0.84 -5.14 -2.23
C ALA A 156 -0.30 -4.31 -2.87
N LEU A 157 -0.86 -4.75 -4.01
CA LEU A 157 -2.01 -4.08 -4.63
C LEU A 157 -3.24 -4.11 -3.72
N GLY A 158 -3.54 -5.27 -3.14
CA GLY A 158 -4.65 -5.42 -2.20
C GLY A 158 -4.47 -4.55 -0.97
N LEU A 159 -3.29 -4.65 -0.36
CA LEU A 159 -2.89 -3.90 0.82
C LEU A 159 -3.03 -2.39 0.59
N GLN A 160 -2.43 -1.88 -0.48
CA GLN A 160 -2.46 -0.45 -0.78
C GLN A 160 -3.86 0.05 -1.08
N THR A 161 -4.67 -0.74 -1.79
CA THR A 161 -6.06 -0.40 -2.05
C THR A 161 -6.88 -0.32 -0.77
N ALA A 162 -6.65 -1.23 0.18
CA ALA A 162 -7.27 -1.19 1.50
C ALA A 162 -6.85 0.06 2.29
N GLU A 163 -5.55 0.41 2.32
CA GLU A 163 -5.08 1.60 3.05
C GLU A 163 -5.67 2.90 2.47
N GLN A 164 -5.72 3.02 1.14
CA GLN A 164 -6.27 4.21 0.49
C GLN A 164 -7.77 4.34 0.68
N LEU A 165 -8.53 3.25 0.53
CA LEU A 165 -9.97 3.27 0.80
C LEU A 165 -10.22 3.60 2.26
N TYR A 166 -9.52 2.94 3.18
CA TYR A 166 -9.71 3.18 4.61
C TYR A 166 -9.49 4.64 4.99
N SER A 167 -8.40 5.23 4.50
CA SER A 167 -8.05 6.62 4.80
C SER A 167 -8.99 7.62 4.11
N LEU A 168 -9.67 7.22 3.04
CA LEU A 168 -10.55 8.12 2.28
C LEU A 168 -12.01 8.06 2.73
N ILE A 169 -12.50 6.91 3.20
CA ILE A 169 -13.91 6.75 3.58
C ILE A 169 -14.13 6.48 5.07
N PHE A 170 -13.17 5.93 5.81
CA PHE A 170 -13.35 5.64 7.24
C PHE A 170 -12.73 6.70 8.13
N ILE A 171 -11.46 7.04 7.92
CA ILE A 171 -10.72 7.90 8.84
C ILE A 171 -9.91 8.95 8.11
N SER A 172 -10.25 10.23 8.29
CA SER A 172 -9.45 11.33 7.79
C SER A 172 -8.30 11.69 8.74
N SER A 173 -7.18 12.07 8.15
CA SER A 173 -6.03 12.66 8.85
C SER A 173 -6.15 14.19 8.86
N PRO A 174 -5.46 14.92 9.76
CA PRO A 174 -5.53 16.38 9.85
C PRO A 174 -5.19 17.13 8.55
N ASN A 175 -4.30 16.56 7.72
CA ASN A 175 -3.94 17.05 6.39
C ASN A 175 -4.09 15.93 5.37
N PRO A 176 -5.32 15.59 4.94
CA PRO A 176 -5.51 14.50 4.01
C PRO A 176 -5.07 14.93 2.61
N ALA A 177 -4.50 14.00 1.84
CA ALA A 177 -4.15 14.27 0.45
C ALA A 177 -5.39 14.49 -0.45
N ILE A 178 -6.54 13.91 -0.05
CA ILE A 178 -7.83 14.06 -0.70
C ILE A 178 -8.86 14.27 0.41
N GLU A 179 -9.54 15.41 0.39
CA GLU A 179 -10.65 15.70 1.31
C GLU A 179 -11.91 14.93 0.91
N GLY A 180 -12.67 14.47 1.89
CA GLY A 180 -13.92 13.75 1.65
C GLY A 180 -14.72 13.50 2.94
N PRO A 181 -16.03 13.19 2.81
CA PRO A 181 -16.86 12.81 3.94
C PRO A 181 -16.38 11.46 4.49
N THR A 182 -15.76 11.48 5.67
CA THR A 182 -15.29 10.28 6.39
C THR A 182 -16.15 10.00 7.61
N VAL A 183 -16.11 8.75 8.10
CA VAL A 183 -16.83 8.37 9.32
C VAL A 183 -16.21 9.06 10.54
N PHE A 184 -14.88 9.10 10.62
CA PHE A 184 -14.15 9.70 11.73
C PHE A 184 -13.04 10.64 11.24
N ASN A 185 -12.81 11.72 11.98
CA ASN A 185 -11.61 12.54 11.86
C ASN A 185 -10.70 12.31 13.06
N ILE A 186 -9.38 12.27 12.81
CA ILE A 186 -8.37 12.27 13.86
C ILE A 186 -7.86 13.69 14.08
N PHE A 187 -7.70 14.11 15.33
CA PHE A 187 -7.04 15.36 15.69
C PHE A 187 -5.52 15.22 15.67
N ASP A 188 -4.83 16.24 15.15
CA ASP A 188 -3.37 16.25 15.14
C ASP A 188 -2.82 16.43 16.55
N SER A 189 -1.87 15.58 16.93
CA SER A 189 -1.05 15.80 18.12
C SER A 189 0.34 15.23 17.88
N ALA A 190 1.35 16.06 18.12
CA ALA A 190 2.76 15.70 17.94
C ALA A 190 3.14 14.45 18.77
N ASP A 191 2.48 14.24 19.90
CA ASP A 191 2.68 13.11 20.81
C ASP A 191 2.31 11.75 20.19
N LEU A 192 1.59 11.72 19.07
CA LEU A 192 1.16 10.48 18.42
C LEU A 192 2.17 9.92 17.41
N PHE A 193 3.32 10.57 17.18
CA PHE A 193 4.27 10.08 16.19
C PHE A 193 4.79 8.66 16.48
N LEU A 194 5.42 8.45 17.63
CA LEU A 194 5.99 7.15 17.99
C LEU A 194 4.91 6.06 18.08
N PRO A 195 3.74 6.30 18.71
CA PRO A 195 2.67 5.32 18.71
C PRO A 195 2.09 5.02 17.32
N ALA A 196 1.97 6.01 16.44
CA ALA A 196 1.52 5.80 15.05
C ALA A 196 2.53 4.98 14.25
N LEU A 197 3.84 5.26 14.40
CA LEU A 197 4.91 4.50 13.78
C LEU A 197 4.96 3.06 14.31
N ALA A 198 4.82 2.87 15.62
CA ALA A 198 4.72 1.54 16.22
C ALA A 198 3.49 0.77 15.71
N THR A 199 2.35 1.44 15.55
CA THR A 199 1.12 0.83 15.04
C THR A 199 1.27 0.38 13.58
N ILE A 200 1.87 1.19 12.70
CA ILE A 200 2.12 0.76 11.31
C ILE A 200 3.18 -0.34 11.22
N ALA A 201 4.21 -0.29 12.07
CA ALA A 201 5.23 -1.34 12.14
C ALA A 201 4.65 -2.67 12.63
N LEU A 202 3.79 -2.64 13.64
CA LEU A 202 3.09 -3.82 14.13
C LEU A 202 2.19 -4.43 13.05
N ARG A 203 1.40 -3.60 12.35
CA ARG A 203 0.56 -4.07 11.22
C ARG A 203 1.40 -4.68 10.12
N ALA A 204 2.51 -4.04 9.74
CA ALA A 204 3.45 -4.56 8.74
C ALA A 204 4.04 -5.91 9.16
N GLY A 205 4.49 -6.03 10.42
CA GLY A 205 5.03 -7.28 10.98
C GLY A 205 4.00 -8.41 11.02
N LEU A 206 2.77 -8.13 11.47
CA LEU A 206 1.68 -9.11 11.50
C LEU A 206 1.27 -9.55 10.09
N PHE A 207 1.13 -8.60 9.16
CA PHE A 207 0.85 -8.90 7.76
C PHE A 207 1.93 -9.80 7.17
N TYR A 208 3.21 -9.46 7.38
CA TYR A 208 4.32 -10.28 6.93
C TYR A 208 4.28 -11.69 7.53
N PHE A 209 4.04 -11.79 8.83
CA PHE A 209 3.98 -13.08 9.54
C PHE A 209 2.84 -13.97 9.04
N ILE A 210 1.67 -13.41 8.73
CA ILE A 210 0.52 -14.15 8.20
C ILE A 210 0.87 -14.85 6.88
N PHE A 211 1.57 -14.17 5.97
CA PHE A 211 1.88 -14.72 4.64
C PHE A 211 3.21 -15.48 4.56
N PHE A 212 4.21 -15.11 5.35
CA PHE A 212 5.57 -15.66 5.25
C PHE A 212 6.11 -16.31 6.53
N GLY A 213 5.37 -16.24 7.64
CA GLY A 213 5.79 -16.79 8.94
C GLY A 213 5.70 -18.32 9.03
N ARG A 214 4.90 -18.97 8.18
CA ARG A 214 4.80 -20.44 8.11
C ARG A 214 5.75 -20.97 7.04
N ARG A 215 6.92 -21.48 7.43
CA ARG A 215 7.81 -22.22 6.51
C ARG A 215 7.02 -23.39 5.90
N LYS A 216 6.89 -23.43 4.57
CA LYS A 216 6.63 -24.70 3.87
C LYS A 216 7.92 -25.51 3.94
N ASN A 217 7.93 -26.60 4.68
CA ASN A 217 8.98 -27.61 4.57
C ASN A 217 8.99 -28.09 3.11
N LEU A 218 10.00 -27.68 2.34
CA LEU A 218 10.25 -28.27 1.03
C LEU A 218 10.78 -29.68 1.29
N SER A 219 9.95 -30.69 1.08
CA SER A 219 10.39 -32.06 0.93
C SER A 219 11.31 -32.12 -0.30
N THR A 220 12.60 -32.28 -0.04
CA THR A 220 13.58 -32.66 -1.06
C THR A 220 13.27 -34.08 -1.52
N SER A 221 12.56 -34.23 -2.64
CA SER A 221 12.62 -35.44 -3.45
C SER A 221 13.50 -35.13 -4.66
N ILE A 222 14.79 -35.43 -4.54
CA ILE A 222 15.68 -35.61 -5.67
C ILE A 222 15.33 -37.01 -6.24
N PRO A 223 14.89 -37.14 -7.50
CA PRO A 223 14.92 -38.43 -8.17
C PRO A 223 16.36 -38.69 -8.62
N ASP A 224 16.88 -39.86 -8.25
CA ASP A 224 18.11 -40.44 -8.80
C ASP A 224 18.01 -40.68 -10.32
#